data_AF-A0A2E2B0R2-F1
#
_entry.id   AF-A0A2E2B0R2-F1
#
_cell.length_a   1.000
_cell.length_b   1.000
_cell.length_c   1.000
_cell.angle_alpha   90.00
_cell.angle_beta   90.00
_cell.angle_gamma   90.00
#
_symmetry.space_group_name_H-M   'P 1'
#
loop_
_entity.id
_entity.type
_entity.pdbx_description
1 polymer ?
#
loop_
_entity_poly.entity_id
_entity_poly.type
_entity_poly.pdbx_seq_one_letter_code
_entity_poly.pdbx_strand_id
1 'polypeptide(L)'
;MLKIVLIIVAVIIGLAVLIFAGLILNLIMATKRKQRETDLLLSPVIDPIKEGNPPDPQQIKIMAASPLLRNVLYDALDELGHADAFPAEYRTIKAFAESAFVTWLAHPNELQQAPDALELIDIIKIDSGTDLGRLAYFLYRFRTNEPNFAADYGWMAGACGPFLDRPNPPLYAPVALYSNLDPFDEKSPEEHVQQVHQSALEHNVLDKLREEIA
;
A
#
# COMPACT_ATOMS: atom_id res chain seq x y z
N MET A 1 -1.28 -53.37 -4.46
CA MET A 1 -0.58 -52.22 -3.83
C MET A 1 -0.64 -50.95 -4.68
N LEU A 2 -0.24 -50.94 -5.96
CA LEU A 2 -0.25 -49.75 -6.81
C LEU A 2 -1.60 -48.98 -6.85
N LYS A 3 -2.72 -49.69 -6.96
CA LYS A 3 -4.07 -49.07 -6.96
C LYS A 3 -4.39 -48.31 -5.66
N ILE A 4 -3.98 -48.83 -4.51
CA ILE A 4 -4.20 -48.20 -3.21
C ILE A 4 -3.35 -46.93 -3.09
N VAL A 5 -2.10 -46.99 -3.53
CA VAL A 5 -1.19 -45.83 -3.55
C VAL A 5 -1.75 -44.71 -4.44
N LEU A 6 -2.24 -45.03 -5.63
CA LEU A 6 -2.83 -44.05 -6.54
C LEU A 6 -4.08 -43.37 -5.95
N ILE A 7 -4.93 -44.12 -5.25
CA ILE A 7 -6.11 -43.55 -4.57
C ILE A 7 -5.69 -42.60 -3.45
N ILE A 8 -4.69 -42.97 -2.64
CA ILE A 8 -4.19 -42.12 -1.55
C ILE A 8 -3.61 -40.82 -2.12
N VAL A 9 -2.79 -40.88 -3.17
CA VAL A 9 -2.22 -39.70 -3.82
C VAL A 9 -3.32 -38.81 -4.39
N ALA A 10 -4.32 -39.37 -5.05
CA ALA A 10 -5.45 -38.59 -5.59
C ALA A 10 -6.25 -37.88 -4.49
N VAL A 11 -6.47 -38.53 -3.33
CA VAL A 11 -7.14 -37.92 -2.18
C VAL A 11 -6.30 -36.78 -1.59
N ILE A 12 -4.99 -36.97 -1.43
CA ILE A 12 -4.09 -35.93 -0.91
C ILE A 12 -4.08 -34.71 -1.85
N ILE A 13 -3.94 -34.94 -3.16
CA ILE A 13 -3.97 -33.87 -4.16
C ILE A 13 -5.34 -33.17 -4.13
N GLY A 14 -6.44 -33.93 -4.09
CA GLY A 14 -7.79 -33.35 -4.00
C GLY A 14 -7.98 -32.49 -2.76
N LEU A 15 -7.50 -32.93 -1.60
CA LEU A 15 -7.55 -32.17 -0.35
C LEU A 15 -6.68 -30.90 -0.45
N ALA A 16 -5.48 -30.99 -0.99
CA ALA A 16 -4.59 -29.84 -1.18
C ALA A 16 -5.22 -28.79 -2.10
N VAL A 17 -5.87 -29.21 -3.19
CA VAL A 17 -6.60 -28.31 -4.10
C VAL A 17 -7.79 -27.63 -3.40
N LEU A 18 -8.56 -28.37 -2.59
CA LEU A 18 -9.69 -27.80 -1.84
C LEU A 18 -9.23 -26.79 -0.78
N ILE A 19 -8.15 -27.09 -0.05
CA ILE A 19 -7.54 -26.15 0.91
C ILE A 19 -7.08 -24.90 0.18
N PHE A 20 -6.35 -25.05 -0.91
CA PHE A 20 -5.86 -23.92 -1.71
C PHE A 20 -7.00 -23.06 -2.24
N ALA A 21 -8.05 -23.66 -2.81
CA ALA A 21 -9.24 -22.94 -3.26
C ALA A 21 -9.94 -22.19 -2.12
N GLY A 22 -10.03 -22.80 -0.93
CA GLY A 22 -10.55 -22.16 0.28
C GLY A 22 -9.75 -20.94 0.70
N LEU A 23 -8.41 -21.01 0.66
CA LEU A 23 -7.53 -19.88 0.96
C LEU A 23 -7.72 -18.72 -0.03
N ILE A 24 -7.81 -19.01 -1.33
CA ILE A 24 -8.05 -17.99 -2.36
C ILE A 24 -9.42 -17.32 -2.16
N LEU A 25 -10.47 -18.10 -1.89
CA LEU A 25 -11.80 -17.55 -1.61
C LEU A 25 -11.82 -16.67 -0.36
N ASN A 26 -11.14 -17.11 0.72
CA ASN A 26 -11.03 -16.33 1.94
C ASN A 26 -10.32 -14.99 1.69
N LEU A 27 -9.24 -14.99 0.91
CA LEU A 27 -8.53 -13.77 0.52
C LEU A 27 -9.45 -12.81 -0.25
N ILE A 28 -10.14 -13.29 -1.28
CA ILE A 28 -11.09 -12.47 -2.06
C ILE A 28 -12.17 -11.86 -1.16
N MET A 29 -12.70 -12.65 -0.23
CA MET A 29 -13.70 -12.15 0.72
C MET A 29 -13.12 -11.12 1.69
N ALA A 30 -11.91 -11.32 2.20
CA ALA A 30 -11.24 -10.39 3.11
C ALA A 30 -11.00 -9.04 2.42
N THR A 31 -10.47 -9.04 1.20
CA THR A 31 -10.28 -7.82 0.41
C THR A 31 -11.60 -7.11 0.14
N LYS A 32 -12.66 -7.83 -0.23
CA LYS A 32 -14.00 -7.23 -0.42
C LYS A 32 -14.58 -6.63 0.86
N ARG A 33 -14.35 -7.25 2.02
CA ARG A 33 -14.76 -6.69 3.32
C ARG A 33 -14.01 -5.40 3.61
N LYS A 34 -12.69 -5.38 3.38
CA LYS A 34 -11.87 -4.19 3.58
C LYS A 34 -12.30 -3.05 2.66
N GLN A 35 -12.58 -3.34 1.40
CA GLN A 35 -13.11 -2.34 0.46
C GLN A 35 -14.43 -1.74 0.97
N ARG A 36 -15.38 -2.59 1.38
CA ARG A 36 -16.65 -2.10 1.93
C ARG A 36 -16.48 -1.26 3.19
N GLU A 37 -15.55 -1.62 4.06
CA GLU A 37 -15.22 -0.83 5.25
C GLU A 37 -14.72 0.56 4.83
N THR A 38 -13.79 0.62 3.88
CA THR A 38 -13.30 1.90 3.32
C THR A 38 -14.42 2.70 2.67
N ASP A 39 -15.28 2.08 1.87
CA ASP A 39 -16.41 2.75 1.22
C ASP A 39 -17.38 3.35 2.25
N LEU A 40 -17.66 2.62 3.34
CA LEU A 40 -18.48 3.09 4.45
C LEU A 40 -17.81 4.25 5.22
N LEU A 41 -16.49 4.25 5.32
CA LEU A 41 -15.77 5.35 5.94
C LEU A 41 -15.84 6.59 5.07
N LEU A 42 -15.75 6.48 3.73
CA LEU A 42 -15.78 7.59 2.78
C LEU A 42 -17.17 8.16 2.50
N SER A 43 -18.23 7.35 2.65
CA SER A 43 -19.60 7.72 2.28
C SER A 43 -20.09 9.06 2.86
N PRO A 44 -19.74 9.50 4.09
CA PRO A 44 -20.19 10.79 4.61
C PRO A 44 -19.73 11.99 3.79
N VAL A 45 -18.61 11.86 3.06
CA VAL A 45 -18.08 12.89 2.17
C VAL A 45 -18.47 12.64 0.72
N ILE A 46 -18.36 11.39 0.26
CA ILE A 46 -18.48 11.06 -1.16
C ILE A 46 -19.94 11.01 -1.63
N ASP A 47 -20.86 10.46 -0.83
CA ASP A 47 -22.26 10.31 -1.27
C ASP A 47 -22.97 11.66 -1.46
N PRO A 48 -22.82 12.66 -0.56
CA PRO A 48 -23.40 13.98 -0.79
C PRO A 48 -22.90 14.64 -2.08
N ILE A 49 -21.61 14.47 -2.42
CA ILE A 49 -21.02 15.01 -3.66
C ILE A 49 -21.65 14.34 -4.88
N LYS A 50 -21.81 13.01 -4.85
CA LYS A 50 -22.51 12.26 -5.92
C LYS A 50 -23.97 12.69 -6.10
N GLU A 51 -24.63 13.12 -5.02
CA GLU A 51 -25.98 13.69 -5.03
C GLU A 51 -26.03 15.15 -5.51
N GLY A 52 -24.88 15.76 -5.81
CA GLY A 52 -24.77 17.14 -6.32
C GLY A 52 -24.58 18.20 -5.24
N ASN A 53 -24.36 17.82 -3.98
CA ASN A 53 -23.99 18.77 -2.93
C ASN A 53 -22.53 19.21 -3.07
N PRO A 54 -22.18 20.45 -2.69
CA PRO A 54 -20.80 20.89 -2.73
C PRO A 54 -19.93 20.10 -1.73
N PRO A 55 -18.63 19.89 -2.02
CA PRO A 55 -17.71 19.23 -1.09
C PRO A 55 -17.59 20.00 0.23
N ASP A 56 -17.72 19.32 1.38
CA ASP A 56 -17.52 19.90 2.71
C ASP A 56 -16.02 19.97 3.05
N PRO A 57 -15.40 21.17 3.11
CA PRO A 57 -13.96 21.29 3.34
C PRO A 57 -13.52 20.77 4.70
N GLN A 58 -14.38 20.84 5.72
CA GLN A 58 -14.03 20.41 7.08
C GLN A 58 -14.00 18.87 7.15
N GLN A 59 -14.98 18.20 6.58
CA GLN A 59 -14.99 16.74 6.54
C GLN A 59 -13.87 16.19 5.66
N ILE A 60 -13.62 16.80 4.49
CA ILE A 60 -12.50 16.46 3.63
C ILE A 60 -11.17 16.59 4.38
N LYS A 61 -10.98 17.69 5.12
CA LYS A 61 -9.76 17.89 5.92
C LYS A 61 -9.58 16.82 7.00
N ILE A 62 -10.64 16.46 7.71
CA ILE A 62 -10.60 15.41 8.73
C ILE A 62 -10.20 14.06 8.10
N MET A 63 -10.79 13.70 6.96
CA MET A 63 -10.47 12.46 6.28
C MET A 63 -9.07 12.45 5.65
N ALA A 64 -8.66 13.54 5.01
CA ALA A 64 -7.34 13.68 4.40
C ALA A 64 -6.20 13.60 5.42
N ALA A 65 -6.47 13.95 6.68
CA ALA A 65 -5.52 13.78 7.77
C ALA A 65 -5.22 12.30 8.06
N SER A 66 -6.17 11.38 7.83
CA SER A 66 -6.00 9.94 8.07
C SER A 66 -5.12 9.30 6.99
N PRO A 67 -3.94 8.73 7.33
CA PRO A 67 -3.13 8.01 6.35
C PRO A 67 -3.86 6.83 5.70
N LEU A 68 -4.82 6.20 6.39
CA LEU A 68 -5.62 5.11 5.81
C LEU A 68 -6.59 5.57 4.72
N LEU A 69 -7.06 6.82 4.77
CA LEU A 69 -8.13 7.30 3.88
C LEU A 69 -7.63 8.30 2.84
N ARG A 70 -6.48 8.94 3.08
CA ARG A 70 -5.99 10.09 2.31
C ARG A 70 -5.93 9.84 0.80
N ASN A 71 -5.27 8.77 0.35
CA ASN A 71 -5.15 8.50 -1.08
C ASN A 71 -6.50 8.11 -1.70
N VAL A 72 -7.25 7.19 -1.08
CA VAL A 72 -8.56 6.76 -1.62
C VAL A 72 -9.56 7.93 -1.65
N LEU A 73 -9.50 8.85 -0.67
CA LEU A 73 -10.28 10.08 -0.70
C LEU A 73 -9.87 10.97 -1.87
N TYR A 74 -8.56 11.17 -2.10
CA TYR A 74 -8.08 11.96 -3.22
C TYR A 74 -8.56 11.37 -4.55
N ASP A 75 -8.37 10.07 -4.75
CA ASP A 75 -8.78 9.37 -5.97
C ASP A 75 -10.29 9.51 -6.19
N ALA A 76 -11.10 9.30 -5.16
CA ALA A 76 -12.55 9.45 -5.24
C ALA A 76 -12.99 10.90 -5.55
N LEU A 77 -12.29 11.90 -5.01
CA LEU A 77 -12.56 13.31 -5.33
C LEU A 77 -12.13 13.64 -6.76
N ASP A 78 -10.98 13.13 -7.22
CA ASP A 78 -10.48 13.33 -8.58
C ASP A 78 -11.42 12.71 -9.62
N GLU A 79 -11.88 11.48 -9.38
CA GLU A 79 -12.89 10.80 -10.20
C GLU A 79 -14.21 11.59 -10.32
N LEU A 80 -14.57 12.34 -9.27
CA LEU A 80 -15.75 13.21 -9.23
C LEU A 80 -15.48 14.63 -9.74
N GLY A 81 -14.25 14.96 -10.18
CA GLY A 81 -13.89 16.29 -10.67
C GLY A 81 -13.70 17.35 -9.57
N HIS A 82 -13.43 16.91 -8.34
CA HIS A 82 -13.29 17.74 -7.13
C HIS A 82 -11.92 17.64 -6.45
N ALA A 83 -10.86 17.23 -7.17
CA ALA A 83 -9.50 17.16 -6.62
C ALA A 83 -8.99 18.48 -6.02
N ASP A 84 -9.47 19.62 -6.51
CA ASP A 84 -9.10 20.94 -5.98
C ASP A 84 -9.69 21.23 -4.58
N ALA A 85 -10.69 20.46 -4.15
CA ALA A 85 -11.20 20.52 -2.77
C ALA A 85 -10.25 19.83 -1.77
N PHE A 86 -9.29 19.04 -2.26
CA PHE A 86 -8.36 18.32 -1.41
C PHE A 86 -7.35 19.27 -0.72
N PRO A 87 -7.07 19.12 0.59
CA PRO A 87 -6.25 20.08 1.31
C PRO A 87 -4.80 20.06 0.82
N ALA A 88 -4.27 21.23 0.45
CA ALA A 88 -2.92 21.38 -0.09
C ALA A 88 -1.82 20.85 0.86
N GLU A 89 -2.04 20.92 2.17
CA GLU A 89 -1.11 20.39 3.19
C GLU A 89 -0.93 18.86 3.11
N TYR A 90 -1.93 18.14 2.61
CA TYR A 90 -1.87 16.69 2.37
C TYR A 90 -1.61 16.34 0.90
N ARG A 91 -1.61 17.32 -0.01
CA ARG A 91 -1.33 17.16 -1.44
C ARG A 91 0.18 17.14 -1.73
N THR A 92 0.90 16.27 -1.05
CA THR A 92 2.37 16.13 -1.17
C THR A 92 2.76 14.68 -1.34
N ILE A 93 3.86 14.41 -2.06
CA ILE A 93 4.38 13.05 -2.25
C ILE A 93 4.60 12.36 -0.91
N LYS A 94 5.14 13.06 0.09
CA LYS A 94 5.39 12.51 1.42
C LYS A 94 4.09 12.02 2.07
N ALA A 95 3.02 12.80 1.98
CA ALA A 95 1.72 12.40 2.52
C ALA A 95 1.11 11.25 1.71
N PHE A 96 1.26 11.25 0.38
CA PHE A 96 0.78 10.15 -0.46
C PHE A 96 1.55 8.85 -0.23
N ALA A 97 2.88 8.93 -0.03
CA ALA A 97 3.73 7.81 0.29
C ALA A 97 3.39 7.20 1.65
N GLU A 98 3.15 8.04 2.66
CA GLU A 98 2.70 7.59 3.98
C GLU A 98 1.34 6.87 3.87
N SER A 99 0.39 7.46 3.15
CA SER A 99 -0.94 6.87 2.99
C SER A 99 -0.92 5.56 2.21
N ALA A 100 -0.15 5.51 1.12
CA ALA A 100 0.04 4.29 0.34
C ALA A 100 0.66 3.17 1.20
N PHE A 101 1.69 3.50 1.99
CA PHE A 101 2.35 2.53 2.86
C PHE A 101 1.43 2.02 3.98
N VAL A 102 0.70 2.91 4.65
CA VAL A 102 -0.27 2.53 5.70
C VAL A 102 -1.41 1.69 5.12
N THR A 103 -1.90 2.03 3.94
CA THR A 103 -2.97 1.28 3.26
C THR A 103 -2.48 -0.11 2.86
N TRP A 104 -1.25 -0.21 2.35
CA TRP A 104 -0.63 -1.49 2.04
C TRP A 104 -0.45 -2.36 3.29
N LEU A 105 0.08 -1.82 4.39
CA LEU A 105 0.18 -2.53 5.66
C LEU A 105 -1.18 -3.02 6.18
N ALA A 106 -2.25 -2.26 5.92
CA ALA A 106 -3.60 -2.64 6.30
C ALA A 106 -4.24 -3.71 5.39
N HIS A 107 -3.57 -4.15 4.34
CA HIS A 107 -4.06 -5.18 3.43
C HIS A 107 -4.15 -6.55 4.16
N PRO A 108 -5.14 -7.42 3.82
CA PRO A 108 -5.31 -8.73 4.46
C PRO A 108 -4.11 -9.68 4.42
N ASN A 109 -3.19 -9.49 3.48
CA ASN A 109 -1.95 -10.29 3.36
C ASN A 109 -0.76 -9.68 4.13
N GLU A 110 -0.91 -8.49 4.70
CA GLU A 110 0.12 -7.80 5.45
C GLU A 110 -0.23 -7.80 6.95
N LEU A 111 -0.29 -6.62 7.61
CA LEU A 111 -0.65 -6.50 9.03
C LEU A 111 -2.16 -6.52 9.28
N GLN A 112 -2.98 -6.38 8.22
CA GLN A 112 -4.46 -6.28 8.27
C GLN A 112 -5.01 -5.05 9.04
N GLN A 113 -4.12 -4.18 9.50
CA GLN A 113 -4.42 -2.91 10.18
C GLN A 113 -3.32 -1.88 9.91
N ALA A 114 -3.60 -0.61 10.19
CA ALA A 114 -2.55 0.39 10.28
C ALA A 114 -1.58 0.04 11.42
N PRO A 115 -0.28 0.36 11.29
CA PRO A 115 0.65 0.20 12.40
C PRO A 115 0.29 1.15 13.56
N ASP A 116 0.59 0.73 14.78
CA ASP A 116 0.37 1.53 15.99
C ASP A 116 1.36 2.70 16.10
N ALA A 117 2.55 2.56 15.51
CA ALA A 117 3.50 3.64 15.35
C ALA A 117 4.16 3.56 13.97
N LEU A 118 4.35 4.73 13.36
CA LEU A 118 4.97 4.90 12.07
C LEU A 118 5.85 6.16 12.09
N GLU A 119 7.08 6.03 11.64
CA GLU A 119 8.03 7.15 11.58
C GLU A 119 8.76 7.13 10.24
N LEU A 120 8.76 8.27 9.55
CA LEU A 120 9.62 8.47 8.38
C LEU A 120 11.06 8.67 8.86
N ILE A 121 11.94 7.76 8.43
CA ILE A 121 13.35 7.78 8.80
C ILE A 121 14.16 8.57 7.79
N ASP A 122 13.98 8.29 6.49
CA ASP A 122 14.75 8.96 5.44
C ASP A 122 14.03 8.95 4.10
N ILE A 123 14.50 9.78 3.17
CA ILE A 123 14.10 9.79 1.76
C ILE A 123 15.35 9.48 0.93
N ILE A 124 15.49 8.22 0.53
CA ILE A 124 16.66 7.73 -0.20
C ILE A 124 16.44 7.90 -1.69
N LYS A 125 17.45 8.42 -2.37
CA LYS A 125 17.42 8.69 -3.81
C LYS A 125 18.32 7.72 -4.55
N ILE A 126 17.78 7.05 -5.56
CA ILE A 126 18.48 6.09 -6.40
C ILE A 126 18.41 6.57 -7.85
N ASP A 127 19.53 6.53 -8.57
CA ASP A 127 19.54 6.76 -10.01
C ASP A 127 18.91 5.56 -10.71
N SER A 128 17.88 5.77 -11.54
CA SER A 128 17.23 4.67 -12.24
C SER A 128 18.11 4.05 -13.32
N GLY A 129 19.19 4.72 -13.75
CA GLY A 129 19.97 4.34 -14.93
C GLY A 129 19.18 4.50 -16.23
N THR A 130 18.07 5.24 -16.20
CA THR A 130 17.15 5.43 -17.32
C THR A 130 16.78 6.91 -17.52
N ASP A 131 15.94 7.16 -18.53
CA ASP A 131 15.30 8.44 -18.81
C ASP A 131 14.38 8.95 -17.68
N LEU A 132 14.03 8.11 -16.71
CA LEU A 132 13.30 8.52 -15.51
C LEU A 132 14.14 9.36 -14.53
N GLY A 133 15.47 9.32 -14.65
CA GLY A 133 16.39 10.04 -13.77
C GLY A 133 16.40 9.48 -12.35
N ARG A 134 16.36 10.37 -11.35
CA ARG A 134 16.40 9.93 -9.95
C ARG A 134 15.02 9.52 -9.45
N LEU A 135 15.01 8.45 -8.67
CA LEU A 135 13.85 7.90 -7.99
C LEU A 135 13.99 8.14 -6.49
N ALA A 136 12.91 8.52 -5.83
CA ALA A 136 12.82 8.70 -4.40
C ALA A 136 12.09 7.53 -3.75
N TYR A 137 12.62 7.06 -2.61
CA TYR A 137 12.04 6.05 -1.75
C TYR A 137 11.88 6.62 -0.35
N PHE A 138 10.70 6.47 0.22
CA PHE A 138 10.40 6.88 1.59
C PHE A 138 10.60 5.70 2.52
N LEU A 139 11.63 5.73 3.34
CA LEU A 139 11.92 4.69 4.33
C LEU A 139 11.19 5.01 5.63
N TYR A 140 10.42 4.05 6.11
CA TYR A 140 9.73 4.11 7.37
C TYR A 140 10.26 3.05 8.33
N ARG A 141 10.19 3.36 9.62
CA ARG A 141 10.09 2.31 10.65
C ARG A 141 8.69 2.29 11.23
N PHE A 142 8.18 1.11 11.51
CA PHE A 142 6.84 0.92 12.06
C PHE A 142 6.80 -0.23 13.05
N ARG A 143 5.75 -0.28 13.86
CA ARG A 143 5.48 -1.41 14.76
C ARG A 143 4.00 -1.55 15.05
N THR A 144 3.61 -2.72 15.52
CA THR A 144 2.28 -2.99 16.06
C THR A 144 2.36 -3.39 17.54
N ASN A 145 1.24 -3.29 18.23
CA ASN A 145 1.05 -3.80 19.58
C ASN A 145 0.22 -5.10 19.54
N GLU A 146 0.20 -5.83 20.66
CA GLU A 146 -0.76 -6.94 20.84
C GLU A 146 -2.21 -6.45 20.61
N PRO A 147 -3.09 -7.27 20.02
CA PRO A 147 -2.93 -8.70 19.73
C PRO A 147 -2.43 -9.00 18.31
N ASN A 148 -1.83 -8.04 17.61
CA ASN A 148 -1.34 -8.25 16.24
C ASN A 148 -0.18 -9.27 16.23
N PHE A 149 -0.13 -10.13 15.20
CA PHE A 149 0.91 -11.18 15.11
C PHE A 149 2.33 -10.62 14.99
N ALA A 150 2.49 -9.40 14.46
CA ALA A 150 3.79 -8.75 14.27
C ALA A 150 4.24 -7.96 15.53
N ALA A 151 3.48 -8.00 16.63
CA ALA A 151 3.82 -7.29 17.86
C ALA A 151 5.20 -7.70 18.42
N ASP A 152 5.53 -9.00 18.32
CA ASP A 152 6.79 -9.55 18.80
C ASP A 152 8.00 -9.17 17.94
N TYR A 153 7.79 -8.62 16.73
CA TYR A 153 8.87 -8.23 15.83
C TYR A 153 9.47 -6.86 16.20
N GLY A 154 8.77 -6.07 17.02
CA GLY A 154 9.24 -4.75 17.42
C GLY A 154 9.25 -3.75 16.27
N TRP A 155 10.31 -2.94 16.18
CA TRP A 155 10.46 -1.98 15.08
C TRP A 155 10.92 -2.68 13.81
N MET A 156 10.07 -2.61 12.79
CA MET A 156 10.32 -3.15 11.45
C MET A 156 10.60 -2.02 10.45
N ALA A 157 11.31 -2.33 9.38
CA ALA A 157 11.54 -1.42 8.26
C ALA A 157 10.58 -1.68 7.10
N GLY A 158 10.19 -0.62 6.40
CA GLY A 158 9.51 -0.73 5.11
C GLY A 158 9.71 0.51 4.27
N ALA A 159 9.68 0.36 2.96
CA ALA A 159 9.88 1.49 2.06
C ALA A 159 8.76 1.60 1.03
N CYS A 160 8.49 2.84 0.65
CA CYS A 160 7.46 3.22 -0.29
C CYS A 160 8.10 3.94 -1.47
N GLY A 161 7.87 3.43 -2.69
CA GLY A 161 8.47 3.96 -3.92
C GLY A 161 8.73 2.85 -4.95
N PRO A 162 9.23 3.19 -6.14
CA PRO A 162 9.84 4.47 -6.46
C PRO A 162 8.83 5.58 -6.80
N PHE A 163 9.18 6.80 -6.42
CA PHE A 163 8.56 8.04 -6.90
C PHE A 163 9.54 8.83 -7.77
N LEU A 164 9.06 9.63 -8.72
CA LEU A 164 9.94 10.49 -9.51
C LEU A 164 10.47 11.66 -8.66
N ASP A 165 11.79 11.82 -8.57
CA ASP A 165 12.45 12.95 -7.88
C ASP A 165 12.50 14.17 -8.81
N ARG A 166 11.35 14.73 -9.13
CA ARG A 166 11.20 15.93 -9.98
C ARG A 166 10.21 16.93 -9.37
N PRO A 167 10.24 18.21 -9.78
CA PRO A 167 9.22 19.18 -9.38
C PRO A 167 7.83 18.72 -9.83
N ASN A 168 6.84 18.83 -8.94
CA ASN A 168 5.44 18.44 -9.17
C ASN A 168 5.29 17.05 -9.81
N PRO A 169 5.84 15.99 -9.19
CA PRO A 169 5.63 14.67 -9.72
C PRO A 169 4.15 14.31 -9.57
N PRO A 170 3.64 13.41 -10.42
CA PRO A 170 2.25 13.01 -10.33
C PRO A 170 1.97 12.41 -8.95
N LEU A 171 0.78 12.71 -8.43
CA LEU A 171 0.33 12.21 -7.14
C LEU A 171 -0.45 10.92 -7.38
N TYR A 172 0.26 9.85 -7.70
CA TYR A 172 -0.29 8.49 -7.71
C TYR A 172 0.30 7.68 -6.55
N ALA A 173 -0.45 6.67 -6.09
CA ALA A 173 0.12 5.63 -5.23
C ALA A 173 1.18 4.86 -6.03
N PRO A 174 2.38 4.60 -5.47
CA PRO A 174 3.46 3.99 -6.23
C PRO A 174 3.12 2.55 -6.61
N VAL A 175 3.67 2.12 -7.74
CA VAL A 175 3.51 0.77 -8.28
C VAL A 175 4.23 -0.31 -7.42
N ALA A 176 5.13 0.09 -6.51
CA ALA A 176 5.77 -0.78 -5.54
C ALA A 176 5.62 -0.26 -4.10
N LEU A 177 5.05 -1.10 -3.25
CA LEU A 177 4.91 -0.93 -1.81
C LEU A 177 5.41 -2.24 -1.21
N TYR A 178 6.48 -2.17 -0.41
CA TYR A 178 7.16 -3.39 0.02
C TYR A 178 7.80 -3.25 1.40
N SER A 179 7.59 -4.28 2.21
CA SER A 179 8.34 -4.55 3.42
C SER A 179 8.44 -6.06 3.58
N ASN A 180 9.63 -6.56 3.94
CA ASN A 180 9.81 -7.95 4.37
C ASN A 180 9.49 -8.17 5.85
N LEU A 181 9.01 -7.13 6.55
CA LEU A 181 8.88 -7.09 8.00
C LEU A 181 10.21 -7.33 8.72
N ASP A 182 11.33 -7.01 8.07
CA ASP A 182 12.66 -7.14 8.66
C ASP A 182 12.82 -6.17 9.85
N PRO A 183 13.53 -6.57 10.92
CA PRO A 183 13.92 -5.67 11.99
C PRO A 183 14.63 -4.44 11.45
N PHE A 184 14.24 -3.25 11.91
CA PHE A 184 14.78 -2.00 11.40
C PHE A 184 16.30 -1.90 11.62
N ASP A 185 16.79 -2.28 12.80
CA ASP A 185 18.19 -2.14 13.19
C ASP A 185 19.14 -3.22 12.60
N GLU A 186 18.62 -4.18 11.82
CA GLU A 186 19.44 -5.25 11.24
C GLU A 186 20.24 -4.80 10.01
N LYS A 187 19.77 -3.77 9.30
CA LYS A 187 20.37 -3.26 8.07
C LYS A 187 20.45 -1.74 8.10
N SER A 188 21.35 -1.18 7.31
CA SER A 188 21.38 0.26 7.05
C SER A 188 20.10 0.71 6.30
N PRO A 189 19.72 2.00 6.42
CA PRO A 189 18.65 2.59 5.62
C PRO A 189 18.75 2.28 4.11
N GLU A 190 19.95 2.38 3.55
CA GLU A 190 20.23 2.14 2.14
C GLU A 190 20.01 0.68 1.75
N GLU A 191 20.42 -0.27 2.59
CA GLU A 191 20.22 -1.71 2.34
C GLU A 191 18.73 -2.08 2.33
N HIS A 192 17.93 -1.53 3.24
CA HIS A 192 16.48 -1.71 3.24
C HIS A 192 15.84 -1.22 1.94
N VAL A 193 16.23 -0.02 1.48
CA VAL A 193 15.70 0.56 0.23
C VAL A 193 16.21 -0.18 -1.01
N GLN A 194 17.46 -0.65 -1.02
CA GLN A 194 18.02 -1.41 -2.15
C GLN A 194 17.23 -2.70 -2.40
N GLN A 195 16.75 -3.36 -1.36
CA GLN A 195 15.89 -4.55 -1.51
C GLN A 195 14.57 -4.21 -2.19
N VAL A 196 13.94 -3.10 -1.81
CA VAL A 196 12.71 -2.62 -2.46
C VAL A 196 12.97 -2.22 -3.91
N HIS A 197 14.10 -1.54 -4.17
CA HIS A 197 14.49 -1.16 -5.53
C HIS A 197 14.71 -2.38 -6.42
N GLN A 198 15.42 -3.40 -5.93
CA GLN A 198 15.65 -4.64 -6.67
C GLN A 198 14.34 -5.36 -6.99
N SER A 199 13.42 -5.46 -6.02
CA SER A 199 12.08 -6.01 -6.25
C SER A 199 11.30 -5.20 -7.30
N ALA A 200 11.42 -3.87 -7.28
CA ALA A 200 10.78 -3.01 -8.28
C ALA A 200 11.33 -3.27 -9.70
N LEU A 201 12.63 -3.50 -9.86
CA LEU A 201 13.24 -3.89 -11.14
C LEU A 201 12.72 -5.24 -11.62
N GLU A 202 12.66 -6.25 -10.74
CA GLU A 202 12.21 -7.60 -11.06
C GLU A 202 10.74 -7.65 -11.53
N HIS A 203 9.91 -6.74 -11.03
CA HIS A 203 8.49 -6.65 -11.36
C HIS A 203 8.16 -5.63 -12.47
N ASN A 204 9.18 -5.15 -13.21
CA ASN A 204 9.06 -4.17 -14.29
C ASN A 204 8.33 -2.88 -13.86
N VAL A 205 8.52 -2.45 -12.61
CA VAL A 205 7.86 -1.25 -12.07
C VAL A 205 8.30 0.00 -12.82
N LEU A 206 9.58 0.07 -13.22
CA LEU A 206 10.09 1.25 -13.94
C LEU A 206 9.47 1.40 -15.33
N ASP A 207 9.11 0.31 -16.00
CA ASP A 207 8.44 0.39 -17.30
C ASP A 207 6.99 0.89 -17.15
N LYS A 208 6.28 0.45 -16.11
CA LYS A 208 4.95 1.00 -15.78
C LYS A 208 5.02 2.49 -15.45
N LEU A 209 6.01 2.91 -14.68
CA LEU A 209 6.22 4.33 -14.38
C LEU A 209 6.53 5.17 -15.63
N ARG A 210 7.18 4.59 -16.65
CA ARG A 210 7.38 5.24 -17.95
C ARG A 210 6.07 5.39 -18.72
N GLU A 211 5.22 4.37 -18.72
CA GLU A 211 3.91 4.42 -19.37
C GLU A 211 3.01 5.49 -18.76
N GLU A 212 3.08 5.69 -17.44
CA GLU A 212 2.27 6.70 -16.74
C GLU A 212 2.70 8.16 -16.99
N ILE A 213 3.92 8.38 -17.51
CA ILE A 213 4.42 9.73 -17.82
C ILE A 213 4.48 10.05 -19.32
N ALA A 214 4.18 9.07 -20.19
CA ALA A 214 4.18 9.21 -21.64
C ALA A 214 2.85 9.79 -22.15
#